data_AF-A0A2N3E433-F1
#
_entry.id   AF-A0A2N3E433-F1
#
_cell.length_a   1.000
_cell.length_b   1.000
_cell.length_c   1.000
_cell.angle_alpha   90.00
_cell.angle_beta   90.00
_cell.angle_gamma   90.00
#
_symmetry.space_group_name_H-M   'P 1'
#
loop_
_entity.id
_entity.type
_entity.pdbx_description
1 polymer ?
#
loop_
_entity_poly.entity_id
_entity_poly.type
_entity_poly.pdbx_seq_one_letter_code
_entity_poly.pdbx_strand_id
1 'polypeptide(L)'
;MSIERTSAATAPAYGAMTALYAATLAGSALLIFWVQPFFARALLPHAGGAAAVWLVALVFFQAALLAGYAYAHLLRLYVPLKGQAALHLLLIAIGAVWFLPPGLGEGFALDPAAPATGLLAALLIHLGLPFALLSATAPLLQHWFSGSDHPQADNPYWLYAASNAGSLAALAAYPFLIEPALTLGAQGQLWTALYAAVFIGTGAAAIAAMRGAAAAPHAGAAAPRG
;
A
#
# COMPACT_ATOMS: atom_id res chain seq x y z
N MET A 1 -29.52 17.40 17.00
CA MET A 1 -28.76 17.31 18.26
C MET A 1 -27.37 16.80 17.91
N SER A 2 -26.45 17.71 17.57
CA SER A 2 -25.08 17.36 17.17
C SER A 2 -24.29 17.04 18.43
N ILE A 3 -23.84 15.80 18.56
CA ILE A 3 -22.87 15.44 19.59
C ILE A 3 -21.55 16.08 19.16
N GLU A 4 -21.20 17.23 19.75
CA GLU A 4 -19.83 17.73 19.70
C GLU A 4 -18.93 16.66 20.32
N ARG A 5 -18.17 15.95 19.48
CA ARG A 5 -17.04 15.15 19.97
C ARG A 5 -16.04 16.15 20.53
N THR A 6 -15.93 16.25 21.85
CA THR A 6 -14.91 17.07 22.50
C THR A 6 -13.54 16.49 22.15
N SER A 7 -12.91 17.07 21.13
CA SER A 7 -11.61 16.62 20.61
C SER A 7 -10.51 16.99 21.61
N ALA A 8 -9.82 15.99 22.15
CA ALA A 8 -8.71 16.20 23.08
C ALA A 8 -7.40 16.60 22.37
N ALA A 9 -7.29 16.39 21.05
CA ALA A 9 -6.09 16.69 20.28
C ALA A 9 -6.03 18.16 19.81
N THR A 10 -4.80 18.68 19.76
CA THR A 10 -4.50 20.07 19.36
C THR A 10 -4.29 20.20 17.85
N ALA A 11 -4.43 21.40 17.28
CA ALA A 11 -4.22 21.65 15.85
C ALA A 11 -2.89 21.12 15.29
N PRO A 12 -1.74 21.22 16.00
CA PRO A 12 -0.47 20.62 15.56
C PRO A 12 -0.52 19.09 15.46
N ALA A 13 -1.25 18.41 16.36
CA ALA A 13 -1.39 16.95 16.34
C ALA A 13 -2.19 16.48 15.11
N TYR A 14 -3.23 17.22 14.74
CA TYR A 14 -4.00 16.96 13.51
C TYR A 14 -3.17 17.18 12.24
N GLY A 15 -2.35 18.23 12.20
CA GLY A 15 -1.41 18.47 11.10
C GLY A 15 -0.42 17.31 10.93
N ALA A 16 0.17 16.82 12.03
CA ALA A 16 1.09 15.69 12.00
C ALA A 16 0.40 14.38 11.54
N MET A 17 -0.82 14.12 12.02
CA MET A 17 -1.61 12.98 11.57
C MET A 17 -1.94 13.07 10.08
N THR A 18 -2.31 14.25 9.60
CA THR A 18 -2.60 14.52 8.19
C THR A 18 -1.39 14.19 7.33
N ALA A 19 -0.23 14.75 7.67
CA ALA A 19 1.02 14.54 6.95
C ALA A 19 1.44 13.06 6.94
N LEU A 20 1.32 12.37 8.08
CA LEU A 20 1.64 10.95 8.21
C LEU A 20 0.80 10.09 7.26
N TYR A 21 -0.53 10.27 7.27
CA TYR A 21 -1.42 9.49 6.42
C TYR A 21 -1.20 9.82 4.94
N ALA A 22 -1.11 11.10 4.57
CA ALA A 22 -0.82 11.50 3.18
C ALA A 22 0.51 10.91 2.68
N ALA A 23 1.59 11.04 3.45
CA ALA A 23 2.90 10.55 3.05
C ALA A 23 2.91 9.02 2.90
N THR A 24 2.24 8.30 3.81
CA THR A 24 2.17 6.83 3.73
C THR A 24 1.34 6.36 2.53
N LEU A 25 0.19 6.99 2.27
CA LEU A 25 -0.65 6.70 1.11
C LEU A 25 0.07 7.04 -0.21
N ALA A 26 0.65 8.23 -0.30
CA ALA A 26 1.41 8.64 -1.48
C ALA A 26 2.62 7.73 -1.70
N GLY A 27 3.34 7.35 -0.64
CA GLY A 27 4.45 6.40 -0.70
C GLY A 27 4.02 5.01 -1.18
N SER A 28 2.93 4.47 -0.63
CA SER A 28 2.41 3.17 -1.08
C SER A 28 1.99 3.20 -2.55
N ALA A 29 1.27 4.25 -2.96
CA ALA A 29 0.85 4.47 -4.34
C ALA A 29 2.06 4.63 -5.29
N LEU A 30 3.06 5.39 -4.87
CA LEU A 30 4.30 5.55 -5.62
C LEU A 30 4.99 4.20 -5.83
N LEU A 31 5.10 3.37 -4.79
CA LEU A 31 5.75 2.06 -4.88
C LEU A 31 5.04 1.11 -5.85
N ILE A 32 3.69 1.03 -5.83
CA ILE A 32 2.94 0.15 -6.74
C ILE A 32 2.98 0.63 -8.19
N PHE A 33 3.08 1.94 -8.43
CA PHE A 33 3.17 2.49 -9.79
C PHE A 33 4.61 2.46 -10.34
N TRP A 34 5.62 2.52 -9.48
CA TRP A 34 7.02 2.31 -9.87
C TRP A 34 7.31 0.84 -10.17
N VAL A 35 6.86 -0.09 -9.32
CA VAL A 35 7.27 -1.50 -9.46
C VAL A 35 6.80 -2.16 -10.76
N GLN A 36 5.73 -1.63 -11.38
CA GLN A 36 5.22 -2.10 -12.67
C GLN A 36 6.22 -1.91 -13.83
N PRO A 37 6.66 -0.68 -14.16
CA PRO A 37 7.66 -0.47 -15.20
C PRO A 37 9.05 -1.00 -14.79
N PHE A 38 9.36 -1.10 -13.48
CA PHE A 38 10.56 -1.80 -12.99
C PHE A 38 10.58 -3.26 -13.44
N PHE A 39 9.52 -4.02 -13.17
CA PHE A 39 9.44 -5.42 -13.58
C PHE A 39 9.29 -5.57 -15.10
N ALA A 40 8.60 -4.66 -15.77
CA ALA A 40 8.55 -4.66 -17.24
C ALA A 40 9.96 -4.56 -17.85
N ARG A 41 10.81 -3.68 -17.30
CA ARG A 41 12.22 -3.56 -17.71
C ARG A 41 13.05 -4.79 -17.34
N ALA A 42 12.87 -5.33 -16.14
CA ALA A 42 13.59 -6.53 -15.69
C ALA A 42 13.24 -7.77 -16.53
N LEU A 43 11.99 -7.90 -16.96
CA LEU A 43 11.51 -9.02 -17.77
C LEU A 43 11.84 -8.87 -19.25
N LEU A 44 12.15 -7.66 -19.74
CA LEU A 44 12.38 -7.40 -21.16
C LEU A 44 13.41 -8.34 -21.82
N PRO A 45 14.57 -8.67 -21.20
CA PRO A 45 15.54 -9.59 -21.79
C PRO A 45 15.03 -11.04 -21.91
N HIS A 46 14.01 -11.41 -21.15
CA HIS A 46 13.50 -12.79 -21.05
C HIS A 46 12.18 -12.98 -21.81
N ALA A 47 11.30 -11.98 -21.76
CA ALA A 47 9.97 -12.02 -22.35
C ALA A 47 9.89 -11.31 -23.71
N GLY A 48 10.84 -10.42 -24.00
CA GLY A 48 10.78 -9.51 -25.16
C GLY A 48 9.75 -8.39 -24.98
N GLY A 49 9.64 -7.55 -26.01
CA GLY A 49 8.77 -6.35 -26.02
C GLY A 49 7.40 -6.56 -26.68
N ALA A 50 6.92 -7.79 -26.79
CA ALA A 50 5.66 -8.08 -27.48
C ALA A 50 4.45 -7.53 -26.70
N ALA A 51 3.45 -7.01 -27.42
CA ALA A 51 2.23 -6.47 -26.81
C ALA A 51 1.51 -7.47 -25.89
N ALA A 52 1.58 -8.77 -26.21
CA ALA A 52 1.00 -9.84 -25.39
C ALA A 52 1.63 -9.93 -23.99
N VAL A 53 2.95 -9.73 -23.86
CA VAL A 53 3.66 -9.73 -22.57
C VAL A 53 3.12 -8.61 -21.67
N TRP A 54 2.95 -7.42 -22.25
CA TRP A 54 2.41 -6.28 -21.53
C TRP A 54 0.97 -6.52 -21.07
N LEU A 55 0.10 -7.07 -21.92
CA LEU A 55 -1.28 -7.39 -21.56
C LEU A 55 -1.37 -8.40 -20.40
N VAL A 56 -0.53 -9.43 -20.42
CA VAL A 56 -0.48 -10.43 -19.34
C VAL A 56 -0.01 -9.80 -18.02
N ALA A 57 1.02 -8.95 -18.07
CA ALA A 57 1.48 -8.21 -16.90
C ALA A 57 0.39 -7.27 -16.35
N LEU A 58 -0.34 -6.56 -17.22
CA LEU A 58 -1.48 -5.74 -16.81
C LEU A 58 -2.56 -6.56 -16.11
N VAL A 59 -2.95 -7.71 -16.66
CA VAL A 59 -3.94 -8.60 -16.03
C VAL A 59 -3.50 -8.99 -14.62
N PHE A 60 -2.23 -9.35 -14.45
CA PHE A 60 -1.67 -9.63 -13.13
C PHE A 60 -1.79 -8.42 -12.18
N PHE A 61 -1.36 -7.22 -12.60
CA PHE A 61 -1.38 -6.04 -11.72
C PHE A 61 -2.81 -5.66 -11.32
N GLN A 62 -3.77 -5.73 -12.24
CA GLN A 62 -5.17 -5.46 -11.93
C GLN A 62 -5.76 -6.52 -10.97
N ALA A 63 -5.46 -7.79 -11.21
CA ALA A 63 -5.91 -8.87 -10.33
C ALA A 63 -5.30 -8.77 -8.92
N ALA A 64 -4.00 -8.47 -8.82
CA ALA A 64 -3.31 -8.31 -7.55
C ALA A 64 -3.80 -7.07 -6.77
N LEU A 65 -4.08 -5.96 -7.47
CA LEU A 65 -4.70 -4.77 -6.88
C LEU A 65 -6.08 -5.12 -6.31
N LEU A 66 -6.92 -5.78 -7.11
CA LEU A 66 -8.25 -6.23 -6.68
C LEU A 66 -8.17 -7.18 -5.48
N ALA A 67 -7.22 -8.12 -5.48
CA ALA A 67 -7.00 -9.03 -4.36
C ALA A 67 -6.59 -8.28 -3.08
N GLY A 68 -5.73 -7.26 -3.20
CA GLY A 68 -5.39 -6.37 -2.09
C GLY A 68 -6.60 -5.62 -1.53
N TYR A 69 -7.47 -5.14 -2.41
CA TYR A 69 -8.71 -4.44 -2.01
C TYR A 69 -9.70 -5.39 -1.35
N ALA A 70 -9.87 -6.60 -1.91
CA ALA A 70 -10.69 -7.65 -1.32
C ALA A 70 -10.18 -8.03 0.07
N TYR A 71 -8.87 -8.22 0.21
CA TYR A 71 -8.22 -8.44 1.51
C TYR A 71 -8.53 -7.32 2.50
N ALA A 72 -8.31 -6.05 2.13
CA ALA A 72 -8.61 -4.90 2.99
C ALA A 72 -10.09 -4.84 3.39
N HIS A 73 -10.99 -5.13 2.45
CA HIS A 73 -12.43 -5.15 2.68
C HIS A 73 -12.82 -6.25 3.68
N LEU A 74 -12.39 -7.49 3.45
CA LEU A 74 -12.66 -8.61 4.36
C LEU A 74 -12.04 -8.37 5.75
N LEU A 75 -10.83 -7.82 5.80
CA LEU A 75 -10.15 -7.51 7.04
C LEU A 75 -10.95 -6.48 7.87
N ARG A 76 -11.49 -5.45 7.20
CA ARG A 76 -12.38 -4.47 7.82
C ARG A 76 -13.67 -5.08 8.36
N LEU A 77 -14.26 -6.04 7.64
CA LEU A 77 -15.53 -6.65 8.02
C LEU A 77 -15.42 -7.57 9.25
N TYR A 78 -14.33 -8.33 9.35
CA TYR A 78 -14.26 -9.45 10.28
C TYR A 78 -13.26 -9.27 11.43
N VAL A 79 -12.35 -8.29 11.35
CA VAL A 79 -11.25 -8.16 12.31
C VAL A 79 -11.28 -6.79 13.00
N PRO A 80 -11.14 -6.71 14.33
CA PRO A 80 -11.06 -5.43 15.04
C PRO A 80 -9.76 -4.69 14.71
N LEU A 81 -9.74 -3.37 14.82
CA LEU A 81 -8.63 -2.48 14.43
C LEU A 81 -7.23 -2.99 14.82
N LYS A 82 -7.06 -3.46 16.05
CA LYS A 82 -5.78 -4.02 16.54
C LYS A 82 -5.33 -5.24 15.72
N GLY A 83 -6.24 -6.14 15.42
CA GLY A 83 -5.99 -7.32 14.59
C GLY A 83 -5.75 -6.96 13.13
N GLN A 84 -6.45 -5.97 12.59
CA GLN A 84 -6.21 -5.47 11.23
C GLN A 84 -4.77 -4.96 11.09
N ALA A 85 -4.34 -4.10 12.02
CA ALA A 85 -3.00 -3.54 12.04
C ALA A 85 -1.93 -4.63 12.21
N ALA A 86 -2.11 -5.53 13.18
CA ALA A 86 -1.15 -6.61 13.45
C ALA A 86 -0.99 -7.54 12.23
N LEU A 87 -2.10 -7.98 11.63
CA LEU A 87 -2.05 -8.88 10.47
C LEU A 87 -1.43 -8.18 9.25
N HIS A 88 -1.85 -6.94 8.95
CA HIS A 88 -1.35 -6.21 7.79
C HIS A 88 0.16 -5.94 7.90
N LEU A 89 0.62 -5.46 9.06
CA LEU A 89 2.05 -5.23 9.31
C LEU A 89 2.86 -6.53 9.27
N LEU A 90 2.35 -7.63 9.84
CA LEU A 90 3.00 -8.93 9.78
C LEU A 90 3.17 -9.39 8.32
N LEU A 91 2.12 -9.28 7.52
CA LEU A 91 2.17 -9.66 6.11
C LEU A 91 3.11 -8.75 5.31
N ILE A 92 3.15 -7.44 5.57
CA ILE A 92 4.11 -6.52 4.94
C ILE A 92 5.54 -6.90 5.31
N ALA A 93 5.79 -7.27 6.57
CA ALA A 93 7.10 -7.72 7.03
C ALA A 93 7.52 -9.05 6.37
N ILE A 94 6.58 -9.99 6.22
CA ILE A 94 6.79 -11.22 5.43
C ILE A 94 7.11 -10.85 3.98
N GLY A 95 6.33 -9.96 3.36
CA GLY A 95 6.63 -9.44 2.03
C GLY A 95 8.05 -8.88 1.92
N ALA A 96 8.51 -8.14 2.93
CA ALA A 96 9.88 -7.62 2.97
C ALA A 96 10.93 -8.73 3.01
N VAL A 97 10.78 -9.70 3.90
CA VAL A 97 11.79 -10.76 4.10
C VAL A 97 11.93 -11.65 2.87
N TRP A 98 10.83 -11.95 2.17
CA TRP A 98 10.83 -12.94 1.11
C TRP A 98 11.01 -12.37 -0.31
N PHE A 99 10.73 -11.07 -0.52
CA PHE A 99 10.64 -10.49 -1.86
C PHE A 99 11.59 -9.31 -2.10
N LEU A 100 12.33 -8.83 -1.09
CA LEU A 100 13.18 -7.64 -1.22
C LEU A 100 14.68 -8.01 -1.21
N PRO A 101 15.52 -7.33 -2.01
CA PRO A 101 15.15 -6.32 -3.00
C PRO A 101 14.36 -6.93 -4.19
N PRO A 102 13.39 -6.18 -4.76
CA PRO A 102 12.61 -6.69 -5.87
C PRO A 102 13.52 -6.95 -7.07
N GLY A 103 13.33 -8.10 -7.72
CA GLY A 103 14.13 -8.50 -8.86
C GLY A 103 13.79 -9.90 -9.33
N LEU A 104 14.41 -10.29 -10.43
CA LEU A 104 14.41 -11.67 -10.91
C LEU A 104 15.65 -12.35 -10.34
N GLY A 105 15.48 -13.54 -9.76
CA GLY A 105 16.60 -14.30 -9.19
C GLY A 105 17.64 -14.69 -10.24
N GLU A 106 18.85 -15.04 -9.78
CA GLU A 106 19.88 -15.58 -10.67
C GLU A 106 19.36 -16.82 -11.42
N GLY A 107 19.66 -16.91 -12.72
CA GLY A 107 19.21 -18.02 -13.56
C GLY A 107 17.73 -17.98 -13.95
N PHE A 108 17.02 -16.87 -13.69
CA PHE A 108 15.66 -16.70 -14.19
C PHE A 108 15.60 -16.85 -15.71
N ALA A 109 14.68 -17.71 -16.18
CA ALA A 109 14.37 -17.90 -17.58
C ALA A 109 12.88 -18.18 -17.74
N LEU A 110 12.30 -17.64 -18.80
CA LEU A 110 10.94 -17.98 -19.20
C LEU A 110 10.96 -19.17 -20.15
N ASP A 111 10.02 -20.09 -19.98
CA ASP A 111 9.77 -21.15 -20.93
C ASP A 111 9.21 -20.58 -22.24
N PRO A 112 9.91 -20.73 -23.38
CA PRO A 112 9.42 -20.26 -24.68
C PRO A 112 8.12 -20.92 -25.12
N ALA A 113 7.79 -22.12 -24.61
CA ALA A 113 6.59 -22.87 -24.97
C ALA A 113 5.32 -22.33 -24.28
N ALA A 114 5.44 -21.62 -23.16
CA ALA A 114 4.31 -21.12 -22.38
C ALA A 114 4.57 -19.70 -21.79
N PRO A 115 4.83 -18.69 -22.64
CA PRO A 115 5.32 -17.39 -22.18
C PRO A 115 4.33 -16.64 -21.28
N ALA A 116 3.02 -16.74 -21.53
CA ALA A 116 2.01 -16.09 -20.70
C ALA A 116 1.92 -16.69 -19.28
N THR A 117 1.86 -18.02 -19.18
CA THR A 117 1.80 -18.72 -17.88
C THR A 117 3.09 -18.51 -17.09
N GLY A 118 4.25 -18.61 -17.76
CA GLY A 118 5.55 -18.35 -17.14
C GLY A 118 5.66 -16.92 -16.61
N LEU A 119 5.15 -15.93 -17.35
CA LEU A 119 5.15 -14.53 -16.92
C LEU A 119 4.22 -14.30 -15.71
N LEU A 120 3.00 -14.84 -15.71
CA LEU A 120 2.10 -14.75 -14.57
C LEU A 120 2.71 -15.40 -13.33
N ALA A 121 3.31 -16.58 -13.48
CA ALA A 121 3.99 -17.27 -12.38
C ALA A 121 5.17 -16.44 -11.86
N ALA A 122 5.98 -15.88 -12.75
CA ALA A 122 7.11 -15.02 -12.37
C ALA A 122 6.65 -13.82 -11.55
N LEU A 123 5.64 -13.09 -12.03
CA LEU A 123 5.09 -11.93 -11.31
C LEU A 123 4.45 -12.33 -9.97
N LEU A 124 3.75 -13.46 -9.92
CA LEU A 124 3.16 -13.95 -8.68
C LEU A 124 4.23 -14.29 -7.63
N ILE A 125 5.28 -15.02 -8.04
CA ILE A 125 6.35 -15.49 -7.16
C ILE A 125 7.27 -14.36 -6.69
N HIS A 126 7.52 -13.34 -7.53
CA HIS A 126 8.51 -12.30 -7.24
C HIS A 126 7.89 -10.97 -6.80
N LEU A 127 6.57 -10.79 -6.94
CA LEU A 127 5.94 -9.50 -6.68
C LEU A 127 4.51 -9.59 -6.11
N GLY A 128 3.83 -10.74 -6.23
CA GLY A 128 2.41 -10.87 -5.89
C GLY A 128 2.05 -10.39 -4.50
N LEU A 129 2.73 -10.90 -3.47
CA LEU A 129 2.45 -10.55 -2.07
C LEU A 129 2.71 -9.06 -1.77
N PRO A 130 3.93 -8.51 -1.98
CA PRO A 130 4.18 -7.10 -1.67
C PRO A 130 3.29 -6.14 -2.47
N PHE A 131 2.98 -6.44 -3.74
CA PHE A 131 2.09 -5.60 -4.54
C PHE A 131 0.66 -5.59 -4.00
N ALA A 132 0.11 -6.76 -3.66
CA ALA A 132 -1.24 -6.86 -3.10
C ALA A 132 -1.35 -6.14 -1.74
N LEU A 133 -0.34 -6.25 -0.88
CA LEU A 133 -0.32 -5.59 0.43
C LEU A 133 -0.16 -4.06 0.33
N LEU A 134 0.70 -3.58 -0.56
CA LEU A 134 0.78 -2.14 -0.84
C LEU A 134 -0.54 -1.61 -1.42
N SER A 135 -1.21 -2.39 -2.27
CA SER A 135 -2.54 -2.05 -2.80
C SER A 135 -3.60 -1.99 -1.68
N ALA A 136 -3.54 -2.89 -0.70
CA ALA A 136 -4.43 -2.90 0.45
C ALA A 136 -4.21 -1.72 1.43
N THR A 137 -3.04 -1.09 1.39
CA THR A 137 -2.65 -0.04 2.34
C THR A 137 -3.54 1.19 2.19
N ALA A 138 -3.88 1.60 0.97
CA ALA A 138 -4.73 2.76 0.75
C ALA A 138 -6.15 2.64 1.38
N PRO A 139 -6.95 1.59 1.09
CA PRO A 139 -8.26 1.43 1.71
C PRO A 139 -8.19 1.20 3.22
N LEU A 140 -7.16 0.52 3.74
CA LEU A 140 -7.00 0.33 5.19
C LEU A 140 -6.69 1.65 5.91
N LEU A 141 -5.75 2.45 5.41
CA LEU A 141 -5.45 3.74 6.03
C LEU A 141 -6.65 4.69 5.97
N GLN A 142 -7.37 4.73 4.84
CA GLN A 142 -8.59 5.53 4.75
C GLN A 142 -9.64 5.08 5.78
N HIS A 143 -9.83 3.76 5.94
CA HIS A 143 -10.72 3.22 6.95
C HIS A 143 -10.29 3.60 8.37
N TRP A 144 -9.00 3.47 8.71
CA TRP A 144 -8.48 3.80 10.03
C TRP A 144 -8.57 5.31 10.30
N PHE A 145 -8.33 6.15 9.29
CA PHE A 145 -8.46 7.60 9.40
C PHE A 145 -9.90 8.02 9.69
N SER A 146 -10.88 7.45 8.99
CA SER A 146 -12.30 7.74 9.24
C SER A 146 -12.79 7.31 10.63
N GLY A 147 -12.07 6.40 11.30
CA GLY A 147 -12.35 6.01 12.68
C GLY A 147 -11.71 6.93 13.73
N SER A 148 -10.93 7.94 13.33
CA SER A 148 -10.19 8.82 14.25
C SER A 148 -11.02 9.97 14.83
N ASP A 149 -10.40 10.78 15.68
CA ASP A 149 -10.92 12.04 16.22
C ASP A 149 -10.61 13.24 15.31
N HIS A 150 -10.01 13.03 14.14
CA HIS A 150 -9.65 14.12 13.22
C HIS A 150 -10.89 14.88 12.73
N PRO A 151 -10.87 16.24 12.65
CA PRO A 151 -12.02 17.04 12.19
C PRO A 151 -12.54 16.68 10.79
N GLN A 152 -11.66 16.15 9.94
CA GLN A 152 -11.97 15.70 8.57
C GLN A 152 -12.14 14.18 8.45
N ALA A 153 -12.28 13.44 9.56
CA ALA A 153 -12.43 11.98 9.54
C ALA A 153 -13.65 11.51 8.71
N ASP A 154 -14.73 12.28 8.74
CA ASP A 154 -15.97 11.98 8.02
C ASP A 154 -15.86 12.17 6.49
N ASN A 155 -14.87 12.94 6.02
CA ASN A 155 -14.62 13.15 4.59
C ASN A 155 -13.13 13.18 4.24
N PRO A 156 -12.46 12.01 4.20
CA PRO A 156 -11.03 11.91 3.96
C PRO A 156 -10.64 12.01 2.47
N TYR A 157 -11.45 12.66 1.62
CA TYR A 157 -11.21 12.70 0.16
C TYR A 157 -9.79 13.18 -0.22
N TRP A 158 -9.20 14.06 0.57
CA TRP A 158 -7.83 14.54 0.35
C TRP A 158 -6.76 13.43 0.48
N LEU A 159 -7.01 12.35 1.22
CA LEU A 159 -6.14 11.17 1.27
C LEU A 159 -6.11 10.44 -0.08
N TYR A 160 -7.24 10.41 -0.78
CA TYR A 160 -7.32 9.88 -2.14
C TYR A 160 -6.52 10.76 -3.12
N ALA A 161 -6.61 12.08 -2.97
CA ALA A 161 -5.79 13.02 -3.75
C ALA A 161 -4.28 12.81 -3.52
N ALA A 162 -3.86 12.60 -2.26
CA ALA A 162 -2.46 12.30 -1.92
C ALA A 162 -1.98 10.98 -2.56
N SER A 163 -2.82 9.93 -2.51
CA SER A 163 -2.55 8.66 -3.18
C SER A 163 -2.33 8.85 -4.69
N ASN A 164 -3.25 9.56 -5.36
CA ASN A 164 -3.13 9.82 -6.80
C ASN A 164 -1.90 10.68 -7.14
N ALA A 165 -1.56 11.66 -6.30
CA ALA A 165 -0.35 12.44 -6.48
C ALA A 165 0.90 11.55 -6.43
N GLY A 166 0.95 10.56 -5.52
CA GLY A 166 2.01 9.54 -5.48
C GLY A 166 2.08 8.69 -6.75
N SER A 167 0.93 8.25 -7.27
CA SER A 167 0.84 7.51 -8.54
C SER A 167 1.35 8.32 -9.73
N LEU A 168 0.92 9.58 -9.86
CA LEU A 168 1.36 10.48 -10.92
C LEU A 168 2.85 10.78 -10.81
N ALA A 169 3.36 10.98 -9.59
CA ALA A 169 4.77 11.18 -9.33
C ALA A 169 5.59 9.96 -9.79
N ALA A 170 5.15 8.72 -9.51
CA ALA A 170 5.82 7.52 -10.00
C ALA A 170 5.80 7.42 -11.53
N LEU A 171 4.64 7.65 -12.15
CA LEU A 171 4.48 7.59 -13.61
C LEU A 171 5.34 8.60 -14.35
N ALA A 172 5.53 9.80 -13.78
CA ALA A 172 6.42 10.80 -14.34
C ALA A 172 7.90 10.52 -14.00
N ALA A 173 8.20 10.26 -12.72
CA ALA A 173 9.57 10.07 -12.27
C ALA A 173 10.22 8.84 -12.91
N TYR A 174 9.48 7.77 -13.20
CA TYR A 174 10.06 6.55 -13.73
C TYR A 174 10.80 6.75 -15.06
N PRO A 175 10.14 7.14 -16.17
CA PRO A 175 10.82 7.30 -17.46
C PRO A 175 11.78 8.50 -17.51
N PHE A 176 11.51 9.58 -16.75
CA PHE A 176 12.27 10.82 -16.87
C PHE A 176 13.44 10.94 -15.88
N LEU A 177 13.40 10.26 -14.74
CA LEU A 177 14.40 10.41 -13.67
C LEU A 177 15.00 9.07 -13.27
N ILE A 178 14.17 8.10 -12.89
CA ILE A 178 14.60 6.84 -12.27
C ILE A 178 15.27 5.92 -13.30
N GLU A 179 14.60 5.64 -14.41
CA GLU A 179 15.08 4.76 -15.47
C GLU A 179 16.43 5.22 -16.07
N PRO A 180 16.62 6.51 -16.44
CA PRO A 180 17.87 6.99 -16.99
C PRO A 180 18.99 7.15 -15.95
N ALA A 181 18.67 7.42 -14.68
CA ALA A 181 19.69 7.68 -13.65
C ALA A 181 20.12 6.44 -12.87
N LEU A 182 19.28 5.41 -12.77
CA LEU A 182 19.50 4.28 -11.86
C LEU A 182 19.53 2.93 -12.59
N THR A 183 20.50 2.09 -12.22
CA THR A 183 20.54 0.67 -12.60
C THR A 183 19.40 -0.09 -11.93
N LEU A 184 18.98 -1.24 -12.49
CA LEU A 184 17.94 -2.08 -11.88
C LEU A 184 18.27 -2.45 -10.42
N GLY A 185 19.53 -2.77 -10.12
CA GLY A 185 19.96 -3.04 -8.74
C GLY A 185 19.77 -1.82 -7.82
N ALA A 186 20.17 -0.62 -8.27
CA ALA A 186 20.00 0.61 -7.49
C ALA A 186 18.52 0.97 -7.29
N GLN A 187 17.68 0.75 -8.30
CA GLN A 187 16.23 0.91 -8.19
C GLN A 187 15.64 -0.05 -7.16
N GLY A 188 16.05 -1.33 -7.17
CA GLY A 188 15.60 -2.31 -6.18
C GLY A 188 15.95 -1.90 -4.75
N GLN A 189 17.17 -1.40 -4.51
CA GLN A 189 17.58 -0.92 -3.18
C GLN A 189 16.79 0.32 -2.72
N LEU A 190 16.59 1.30 -3.62
CA LEU A 190 15.80 2.49 -3.30
C LEU A 190 14.33 2.15 -3.05
N TRP A 191 13.76 1.24 -3.84
CA TRP A 191 12.42 0.73 -3.65
C TRP A 191 12.27 0.02 -2.30
N THR A 192 13.24 -0.80 -1.90
CA THR A 192 13.29 -1.44 -0.58
C THR A 192 13.35 -0.43 0.56
N ALA A 193 14.15 0.63 0.44
CA ALA A 193 14.22 1.68 1.45
C ALA A 193 12.87 2.41 1.60
N LEU A 194 12.22 2.74 0.49
CA LEU A 194 10.90 3.37 0.49
C LEU A 194 9.80 2.42 0.99
N TYR A 195 9.89 1.13 0.69
CA TYR A 195 9.00 0.11 1.26
C TYR A 195 9.09 0.07 2.78
N ALA A 196 10.31 0.11 3.35
CA ALA A 196 10.50 0.19 4.80
C ALA A 196 9.91 1.48 5.39
N ALA A 197 10.03 2.62 4.69
CA ALA A 197 9.40 3.86 5.11
C ALA A 197 7.87 3.76 5.14
N VAL A 198 7.25 3.11 4.14
CA VAL A 198 5.80 2.85 4.11
C VAL A 198 5.37 1.89 5.20
N PHE A 199 6.16 0.85 5.51
CA PHE A 199 5.91 -0.05 6.64
C PHE A 199 5.89 0.71 7.97
N ILE A 200 6.90 1.56 8.22
CA ILE A 200 6.99 2.39 9.43
C ILE A 200 5.81 3.37 9.50
N GLY A 201 5.49 4.05 8.38
CA GLY A 201 4.37 4.98 8.28
C GLY A 201 3.03 4.30 8.56
N THR A 202 2.83 3.08 8.04
CA THR A 202 1.63 2.26 8.30
C THR A 202 1.52 1.90 9.78
N GLY A 203 2.62 1.52 10.42
CA GLY A 203 2.65 1.24 11.86
C GLY A 203 2.32 2.46 12.71
N ALA A 204 2.90 3.61 12.37
CA ALA A 204 2.60 4.87 13.04
C ALA A 204 1.13 5.29 12.86
N ALA A 205 0.56 5.12 11.66
CA ALA A 205 -0.83 5.40 11.38
C ALA A 205 -1.77 4.48 12.18
N ALA A 206 -1.45 3.18 12.28
CA ALA A 206 -2.20 2.25 13.11
C ALA A 206 -2.16 2.65 14.60
N ILE A 207 -1.00 3.06 15.12
CA ILE A 207 -0.87 3.54 16.51
C ILE A 207 -1.71 4.80 16.73
N ALA A 208 -1.69 5.75 15.80
CA ALA A 208 -2.51 6.95 15.87
C ALA A 208 -4.01 6.62 15.91
N ALA A 209 -4.47 5.72 15.02
CA ALA A 209 -5.86 5.26 14.99
C ALA A 209 -6.28 4.57 16.31
N MET A 210 -5.43 3.71 16.88
CA MET A 210 -5.71 3.03 18.14
C MET A 210 -5.79 4.00 19.33
N ARG A 211 -4.98 5.06 19.34
CA ARG A 211 -5.02 6.10 20.37
C ARG A 211 -6.31 6.92 20.29
N GLY A 212 -6.74 7.30 19.09
CA GLY A 212 -8.02 7.99 18.87
C GLY A 212 -9.22 7.14 19.29
N ALA A 213 -9.21 5.84 18.96
CA ALA A 213 -10.26 4.91 19.36
C ALA A 213 -10.36 4.71 20.88
N ALA A 214 -9.23 4.71 21.59
CA ALA A 214 -9.20 4.59 23.05
C ALA A 214 -9.65 5.87 23.78
N ALA A 215 -9.48 7.04 23.15
CA ALA A 215 -9.89 8.33 23.70
C ALA A 215 -11.38 8.64 23.52
N ALA A 216 -12.08 7.93 22.62
CA ALA A 216 -13.52 8.05 22.46
C ALA A 216 -14.23 7.52 23.72
N PRO A 217 -15.04 8.34 24.43
CA PRO A 217 -15.77 7.88 25.61
C PRO A 217 -16.67 6.69 25.24
N HIS A 218 -16.69 5.65 26.07
CA HIS A 218 -17.67 4.58 25.99
C HIS A 218 -19.07 5.15 26.19
N ALA A 219 -19.71 5.63 25.12
CA ALA A 219 -21.13 5.96 25.09
C ALA A 219 -21.92 4.64 25.13
N GLY A 220 -21.95 3.99 26.30
CA GLY A 220 -22.44 2.62 26.42
C GLY A 220 -22.52 2.09 27.85
N ALA A 221 -22.87 2.94 28.81
CA ALA A 221 -23.44 2.48 30.08
C ALA A 221 -24.78 3.20 30.27
N ALA A 222 -25.77 2.83 29.44
CA ALA A 222 -27.15 3.19 29.70
C ALA A 222 -27.55 2.49 31.01
N ALA A 223 -27.77 3.28 32.05
CA ALA A 223 -28.27 2.82 33.34
C ALA A 223 -29.59 2.01 33.15
N PRO A 224 -29.81 0.95 33.94
CA PRO A 224 -31.09 0.24 33.89
C PRO A 224 -32.19 1.21 34.31
N ARG A 225 -33.20 1.39 33.44
CA ARG A 225 -34.43 2.09 33.80
C ARG A 225 -35.16 1.20 34.81
N GLY A 226 -35.33 1.71 36.02
CA GLY A 226 -36.30 1.18 37.00
C GLY A 226 -37.73 1.46 36.59
#